data_AF-A0A535QPH4-F1
#
_entry.id   AF-A0A535QPH4-F1
#
_cell.length_a   1.000
_cell.length_b   1.000
_cell.length_c   1.000
_cell.angle_alpha   90.00
_cell.angle_beta   90.00
_cell.angle_gamma   90.00
#
_symmetry.space_group_name_H-M   'P 1'
#
loop_
_entity.id
_entity.type
_entity.pdbx_description
1 polymer ?
#
loop_
_entity_poly.entity_id
_entity_poly.type
_entity_poly.pdbx_seq_one_letter_code
_entity_poly.pdbx_strand_id
1 'polypeptide(L)'
;MATRAEEAKRKLSLYALDRVLWALEELNLAERTTVPGDVVEQLRAFDVPFNREIKIPDLIELVFTAQEQFMNVEPEEINRVPTIEELEAYFEQSRVA
;
A
#
# COMPACT_ATOMS: atom_id res chain seq x y z
N MET A 1 -8.56 18.39 -11.25
CA MET A 1 -7.33 18.83 -10.52
C MET A 1 -7.63 18.73 -9.04
N ALA A 2 -6.91 17.86 -8.32
CA ALA A 2 -7.04 17.78 -6.86
C ALA A 2 -6.52 19.07 -6.22
N THR A 3 -7.23 19.57 -5.22
CA THR A 3 -6.80 20.70 -4.40
C THR A 3 -5.58 20.29 -3.57
N ARG A 4 -4.75 21.27 -3.17
CA ARG A 4 -3.61 21.02 -2.26
C ARG A 4 -4.04 20.31 -0.96
N ALA A 5 -5.27 20.57 -0.49
CA ALA A 5 -5.83 19.93 0.70
C ALA A 5 -6.13 18.44 0.47
N GLU A 6 -6.68 18.07 -0.69
CA GLU A 6 -6.93 16.68 -1.07
C GLU A 6 -5.62 15.91 -1.27
N GLU A 7 -4.61 16.54 -1.88
CA GLU A 7 -3.29 15.92 -2.05
C GLU A 7 -2.59 15.69 -0.71
N ALA A 8 -2.67 16.65 0.22
CA ALA A 8 -2.14 16.49 1.57
C ALA A 8 -2.86 15.38 2.33
N LYS A 9 -4.20 15.31 2.24
CA LYS A 9 -5.00 14.23 2.83
C LYS A 9 -4.57 12.86 2.29
N ARG A 10 -4.41 12.74 0.97
CA ARG A 10 -3.95 11.50 0.31
C ARG A 10 -2.60 11.03 0.84
N LYS A 11 -1.60 11.94 0.92
CA LYS A 11 -0.27 11.62 1.45
C LYS A 11 -0.30 11.19 2.91
N LEU A 12 -1.12 11.86 3.73
CA LEU A 12 -1.32 11.49 5.13
C LEU A 12 -1.98 10.11 5.27
N SER A 13 -2.98 9.79 4.43
CA SER A 13 -3.60 8.47 4.41
C SER A 13 -2.60 7.37 4.05
N LEU A 14 -1.78 7.57 3.02
CA LEU A 14 -0.73 6.61 2.64
C LEU A 14 0.25 6.37 3.78
N TYR A 15 0.75 7.45 4.39
CA TYR A 15 1.68 7.34 5.52
C TYR A 15 1.07 6.59 6.71
N ALA A 16 -0.22 6.82 7.00
CA ALA A 16 -0.90 6.11 8.07
C ALA A 16 -1.07 4.61 7.75
N LEU A 17 -1.43 4.26 6.52
CA LEU A 17 -1.54 2.87 6.08
C LEU A 17 -0.18 2.15 6.05
N ASP A 18 0.91 2.83 5.65
CA ASP A 18 2.28 2.28 5.71
C ASP A 18 2.66 1.90 7.15
N ARG A 19 2.28 2.73 8.13
CA ARG A 19 2.55 2.41 9.55
C ARG A 19 1.77 1.19 10.02
N VAL A 20 0.52 1.02 9.56
CA VAL A 20 -0.27 -0.17 9.85
C VAL A 20 0.36 -1.40 9.21
N LEU A 21 0.81 -1.28 7.95
CA LEU A 21 1.49 -2.33 7.22
C LEU A 21 2.74 -2.81 7.95
N TRP A 22 3.62 -1.88 8.35
CA TRP A 22 4.84 -2.22 9.11
C TRP A 22 4.51 -2.95 10.42
N ALA A 23 3.50 -2.51 11.16
CA ALA A 23 3.10 -3.17 12.40
C ALA A 23 2.61 -4.61 12.14
N LEU A 24 1.84 -4.84 11.08
CA LEU A 24 1.39 -6.18 10.70
C LEU A 24 2.54 -7.07 10.23
N GLU A 25 3.49 -6.53 9.46
CA GLU A 25 4.69 -7.25 9.02
C GLU A 25 5.58 -7.68 10.19
N GLU A 26 5.80 -6.80 11.16
CA GLU A 26 6.53 -7.12 12.40
C GLU A 26 5.84 -8.25 13.18
N LEU A 27 4.51 -8.21 13.28
CA LEU A 27 3.74 -9.26 13.94
C LEU A 27 3.83 -10.59 13.19
N ASN A 28 3.78 -10.54 11.85
CA ASN A 28 3.90 -11.72 11.00
C ASN A 28 5.29 -12.35 11.11
N LEU A 29 6.35 -11.53 11.08
CA LEU A 29 7.73 -11.98 11.27
C LEU A 29 7.94 -12.62 12.65
N ALA A 30 7.25 -12.11 13.67
CA ALA A 30 7.27 -12.67 15.03
C ALA A 30 6.27 -13.82 15.23
N GLU A 31 5.65 -14.35 14.15
CA GLU A 31 4.66 -15.44 14.16
C GLU A 31 3.51 -15.20 15.16
N ARG A 32 3.12 -13.94 15.35
CA ARG A 32 2.01 -13.58 16.24
C ARG A 32 0.68 -13.95 15.59
N THR A 33 -0.27 -14.34 16.41
CA THR A 33 -1.64 -14.68 15.99
C THR A 33 -2.67 -13.66 16.44
N THR A 34 -2.24 -12.63 17.16
CA THR A 34 -3.12 -11.59 17.73
C THR A 34 -2.65 -10.22 17.29
N VAL A 35 -3.60 -9.41 16.84
CA VAL A 35 -3.36 -8.03 16.41
C VAL A 35 -3.64 -7.08 17.58
N PRO A 36 -2.72 -6.17 17.92
CA PRO A 36 -2.91 -5.14 18.94
C PRO A 36 -4.15 -4.27 18.69
N GLY A 37 -4.80 -3.82 19.76
CA GLY A 37 -6.06 -3.06 19.68
C GLY A 37 -5.92 -1.74 18.92
N ASP A 38 -4.79 -1.05 19.09
CA ASP A 38 -4.46 0.20 18.39
C ASP A 38 -4.29 -0.01 16.87
N VAL A 39 -3.77 -1.16 16.43
CA VAL A 39 -3.71 -1.53 15.02
C VAL A 39 -5.11 -1.83 14.48
N VAL A 40 -5.95 -2.52 15.27
CA VAL A 40 -7.36 -2.77 14.90
C VAL A 40 -8.17 -1.48 14.74
N GLU A 41 -7.96 -0.50 15.62
CA GLU A 41 -8.60 0.81 15.52
C GLU A 41 -8.19 1.54 14.24
N GLN A 42 -6.90 1.48 13.87
CA GLN A 42 -6.40 2.06 12.63
C GLN A 42 -6.97 1.35 11.40
N LEU A 43 -7.02 0.01 11.39
CA LEU A 43 -7.64 -0.75 10.30
C LEU A 43 -9.10 -0.30 10.07
N ARG A 44 -9.87 -0.14 11.15
CA ARG A 44 -11.26 0.34 11.07
C ARG A 44 -11.36 1.79 10.59
N ALA A 45 -10.41 2.65 10.93
CA ALA A 45 -10.40 4.04 10.47
C ALA A 45 -10.20 4.17 8.95
N PHE A 46 -9.67 3.13 8.31
CA PHE A 46 -9.49 3.03 6.85
C PHE A 46 -10.47 2.03 6.20
N ASP A 47 -11.54 1.65 6.89
CA ASP A 47 -12.55 0.69 6.42
C ASP A 47 -11.96 -0.68 6.01
N VAL A 48 -10.80 -1.05 6.56
CA VAL A 48 -10.18 -2.36 6.34
C VAL A 48 -10.92 -3.41 7.18
N PRO A 49 -11.48 -4.47 6.56
CA PRO A 49 -12.21 -5.50 7.30
C PRO A 49 -11.31 -6.20 8.31
N PHE A 50 -11.75 -6.26 9.58
CA PHE A 50 -11.05 -6.98 10.62
C PHE A 50 -11.99 -7.88 11.42
N ASN A 51 -11.63 -9.15 11.55
CA ASN A 51 -12.16 -10.05 12.56
C ASN A 51 -11.00 -10.89 13.14
N ARG A 52 -11.21 -11.51 14.31
CA ARG A 52 -10.15 -12.25 15.03
C ARG A 52 -9.71 -13.55 14.34
N GLU A 53 -10.43 -14.00 13.33
CA GLU A 53 -10.14 -15.22 12.57
C GLU A 53 -9.31 -14.94 11.32
N ILE A 54 -9.22 -13.68 10.86
CA ILE A 54 -8.36 -13.29 9.74
C ILE A 54 -6.90 -13.41 10.17
N LYS A 55 -6.08 -14.07 9.34
CA LYS A 55 -4.65 -14.22 9.60
C LYS A 55 -3.92 -12.92 9.29
N ILE A 56 -2.82 -12.67 9.98
CA ILE A 56 -2.01 -11.46 9.77
C ILE A 56 -1.54 -11.30 8.30
N PRO A 57 -1.11 -12.35 7.59
CA PRO A 57 -0.83 -12.25 6.15
C PRO A 57 -2.02 -11.76 5.33
N ASP A 58 -3.24 -12.23 5.61
CA ASP A 58 -4.43 -11.80 4.87
C ASP A 58 -4.78 -10.32 5.19
N LEU A 59 -4.51 -9.87 6.42
CA LEU A 59 -4.66 -8.45 6.79
C LEU A 59 -3.66 -7.54 6.06
N ILE A 60 -2.43 -8.02 5.84
CA ILE A 60 -1.41 -7.31 5.07
C ILE A 60 -1.92 -7.05 3.64
N GLU A 61 -2.47 -8.06 2.97
CA GLU A 61 -3.05 -7.92 1.63
C GLU A 61 -4.24 -6.94 1.59
N LEU A 62 -5.09 -6.95 2.62
CA LEU A 62 -6.20 -6.01 2.73
C LEU A 62 -5.72 -4.56 2.92
N VAL A 63 -4.63 -4.36 3.67
CA VAL A 63 -4.01 -3.03 3.83
C VAL A 63 -3.38 -2.55 2.52
N PHE A 64 -2.71 -3.43 1.76
CA PHE A 64 -2.22 -3.09 0.41
C PHE A 64 -3.37 -2.66 -0.50
N THR A 65 -4.48 -3.39 -0.51
CA THR A 65 -5.68 -3.03 -1.28
C THR A 65 -6.23 -1.66 -0.87
N ALA A 66 -6.19 -1.31 0.42
CA ALA A 66 -6.60 0.00 0.90
C ALA A 66 -5.64 1.12 0.46
N GLN A 67 -4.34 0.85 0.36
CA GLN A 67 -3.35 1.81 -0.12
C GLN A 67 -3.53 2.17 -1.59
N GLU A 68 -3.95 1.21 -2.43
CA GLU A 68 -4.20 1.43 -3.86
C GLU A 68 -5.16 2.58 -4.13
N GLN A 69 -6.16 2.79 -3.25
CA GLN A 69 -7.12 3.90 -3.35
C GLN A 69 -6.47 5.29 -3.24
N PHE A 70 -5.29 5.36 -2.63
CA PHE A 70 -4.54 6.60 -2.42
C PHE A 70 -3.29 6.69 -3.29
N MET A 71 -2.89 5.60 -3.96
CA MET A 71 -1.82 5.63 -4.95
C MET A 71 -2.30 6.40 -6.19
N ASN A 72 -1.42 7.22 -6.77
CA ASN A 72 -1.69 7.90 -8.04
C ASN A 72 -1.51 6.88 -9.19
N VAL A 73 -2.33 5.85 -9.22
CA VAL A 73 -2.39 4.95 -10.37
C VAL A 73 -3.35 5.60 -11.36
N GLU A 74 -2.85 6.05 -12.51
CA GLU A 74 -3.76 6.32 -13.61
C GLU A 74 -4.44 4.99 -13.96
N PRO A 75 -5.77 4.94 -14.14
CA PRO A 75 -6.52 3.69 -14.33
C PRO A 75 -6.04 2.85 -15.55
N GLU A 76 -5.19 3.43 -16.40
CA GLU A 76 -4.61 2.82 -17.60
C GLU A 76 -3.33 2.00 -17.33
N GLU A 77 -2.71 2.07 -16.15
CA GLU A 77 -1.42 1.42 -15.86
C GLU A 77 -1.51 0.08 -15.14
N ILE A 78 -2.68 -0.27 -14.58
CA ILE A 78 -2.86 -1.50 -13.78
C ILE A 78 -2.62 -2.79 -14.62
N ASN A 79 -2.63 -2.69 -15.96
CA ASN A 79 -2.35 -3.80 -16.88
C ASN A 79 -1.38 -3.43 -18.03
N ARG A 80 -0.61 -2.35 -17.93
CA ARG A 80 0.22 -1.88 -19.07
C ARG A 80 1.56 -2.61 -19.11
N VAL A 81 1.78 -3.39 -20.16
CA VAL A 81 3.10 -3.93 -20.50
C VAL A 81 3.92 -2.80 -21.16
N PRO A 82 5.15 -2.50 -20.70
CA PRO A 82 6.01 -1.50 -21.32
C PRO A 82 6.27 -1.85 -22.80
N THR A 83 6.39 -0.83 -23.66
CA THR A 83 6.76 -1.06 -25.05
C THR A 83 8.25 -1.36 -25.18
N ILE A 84 8.66 -1.99 -26.28
CA ILE A 84 10.08 -2.30 -26.55
C ILE A 84 10.94 -1.02 -26.54
N GLU A 85 10.40 0.09 -27.04
CA GLU A 85 11.08 1.39 -27.09
C GLU A 85 11.35 1.96 -25.68
N GLU A 86 10.42 1.77 -24.73
CA GLU A 86 10.59 2.18 -23.33
C GLU A 86 11.64 1.32 -22.61
N LEU A 87 11.73 0.03 -22.95
CA LEU A 87 12.76 -0.87 -22.43
C LEU A 87 14.15 -0.51 -22.96
N GLU A 88 14.27 -0.21 -24.25
CA GLU A 88 15.53 0.20 -24.88
C GLU A 88 16.09 1.50 -24.26
N ALA A 89 15.22 2.48 -23.99
CA ALA A 89 15.59 3.72 -23.32
C ALA A 89 16.15 3.47 -21.89
N TYR A 90 15.59 2.50 -21.17
CA TYR A 90 16.07 2.11 -19.83
C TYR A 90 17.45 1.46 -19.87
N PHE A 91 17.70 0.58 -20.86
CA PHE A 91 18.99 -0.07 -21.02
C PHE A 91 20.10 0.86 -21.50
N GLU A 92 19.79 1.85 -22.36
CA GLU A 92 20.80 2.82 -22.80
C GLU A 92 21.23 3.75 -21.65
N GLN A 93 20.31 4.15 -20.77
CA GLN A 93 20.66 4.93 -19.57
C GLN A 93 21.54 4.15 -18.59
N SER A 94 21.32 2.83 -18.46
CA SER A 94 22.12 1.98 -17.58
C SER A 94 23.56 1.73 -18.07
N ARG A 95 23.88 2.08 -19.33
CA ARG A 95 25.20 1.91 -19.95
C ARG A 95 26.11 3.12 -19.80
N VAL A 96 25.57 4.27 -19.40
CA VAL A 96 26.30 5.54 -19.23
C VAL A 96 26.59 5.86 -17.75
N ALA A 97 26.14 5.01 -16.82
CA ALA A 97 26.43 5.08 -15.39
C ALA A 97 27.69 4.29 -14.99
#